data_AF-A0A016VNJ0-F1
#
_entry.id   AF-A0A016VNJ0-F1
#
_cell.length_a   1.000
_cell.length_b   1.000
_cell.length_c   1.000
_cell.angle_alpha   90.00
_cell.angle_beta   90.00
_cell.angle_gamma   90.00
#
_symmetry.space_group_name_H-M   'P 1'
#
loop_
_entity.id
_entity.type
_entity.pdbx_description
1 polymer ?
#
loop_
_entity_poly.entity_id
_entity_poly.type
_entity_poly.pdbx_seq_one_letter_code
_entity_poly.pdbx_strand_id
1 'polypeptide(L)'
;MYCGETGPVAGEIQDRNFIVINGKDGRFYTGRQKPCMILIDCDVRDGVLTMTYGGKSVNVDMEEVRKRNDVRTARLFHDERSDGLDCGDPAAAFLSEILEEPDTRLLMYQKGLYSNRGCVIERNAWNGEIPLRTDKTPFADDAPFMINTQASLEELNTRLKEKVVIERFRPVILVDKCAAWDEDKWLSVHIGDVVLQCLKPCLRCVMTTIDPSNGIKNPAVEPLKTLREFRLAPEGPMRDDCKDNPIFGVDAGLIRSGHIHVGQTVYVRYKSAYLKQTPFYVS
;
A
#
# COMPACT_ATOMS: atom_id res chain seq x y z
N MET A 1 16.21 2.41 1.23
CA MET A 1 15.37 2.55 0.02
C MET A 1 15.38 3.99 -0.47
N TYR A 2 15.20 4.22 -1.77
CA TYR A 2 14.93 5.54 -2.34
C TYR A 2 13.43 5.83 -2.32
N CYS A 3 13.02 7.03 -1.92
CA CYS A 3 11.62 7.48 -1.96
C CYS A 3 11.38 8.30 -3.23
N GLY A 4 10.69 7.70 -4.21
CA GLY A 4 10.31 8.34 -5.47
C GLY A 4 8.86 8.82 -5.51
N GLU A 5 8.52 9.56 -6.57
CA GLU A 5 7.17 10.12 -6.78
C GLU A 5 6.08 9.05 -6.73
N THR A 6 6.34 7.88 -7.30
CA THR A 6 5.41 6.76 -7.42
C THR A 6 5.52 5.73 -6.30
N GLY A 7 6.32 6.01 -5.25
CA GLY A 7 6.54 5.10 -4.12
C GLY A 7 8.01 4.76 -3.86
N PRO A 8 8.28 3.86 -2.91
CA PRO A 8 9.64 3.46 -2.55
C PRO A 8 10.27 2.46 -3.52
N VAL A 9 11.59 2.56 -3.64
CA VAL A 9 12.46 1.70 -4.46
C VAL A 9 13.58 1.13 -3.59
N ALA A 10 13.69 -0.18 -3.50
CA ALA A 10 14.73 -0.88 -2.75
C ALA A 10 15.57 -1.74 -3.71
N GLY A 11 16.75 -1.23 -4.07
CA GLY A 11 17.53 -1.83 -5.16
C GLY A 11 16.76 -1.71 -6.47
N GLU A 12 16.46 -2.85 -7.10
CA GLU A 12 15.66 -2.92 -8.33
C GLU A 12 14.16 -3.12 -8.06
N ILE A 13 13.78 -3.42 -6.81
CA ILE A 13 12.38 -3.66 -6.43
C ILE A 13 11.68 -2.32 -6.26
N GLN A 14 10.56 -2.14 -6.97
CA GLN A 14 9.70 -0.97 -6.87
C GLN A 14 8.34 -1.38 -6.30
N ASP A 15 7.86 -0.64 -5.28
CA ASP A 15 6.60 -0.98 -4.61
C ASP A 15 5.43 -0.96 -5.59
N ARG A 16 4.61 -2.03 -5.54
CA ARG A 16 3.34 -2.18 -6.28
C ARG A 16 3.43 -1.83 -7.77
N ASN A 17 4.56 -2.13 -8.41
CA ASN A 17 4.79 -1.92 -9.84
C ASN A 17 4.27 -3.05 -10.73
N PHE A 18 3.68 -4.10 -10.14
CA PHE A 18 3.04 -5.18 -10.87
C PHE A 18 1.59 -5.37 -10.43
N ILE A 19 0.75 -5.82 -11.36
CA ILE A 19 -0.65 -6.16 -11.09
C ILE A 19 -1.03 -7.43 -11.84
N VAL A 20 -1.87 -8.25 -11.21
CA VAL A 20 -2.39 -9.47 -11.82
C VAL A 20 -3.81 -9.22 -12.31
N ILE A 21 -4.10 -9.57 -13.56
CA ILE A 21 -5.40 -9.36 -14.20
C ILE A 21 -5.92 -10.62 -14.88
N ASN A 22 -7.23 -10.67 -15.11
CA ASN A 22 -7.80 -11.56 -16.11
C ASN A 22 -7.50 -11.00 -17.50
N GLY A 23 -6.85 -11.78 -18.35
CA GLY A 23 -6.38 -11.36 -19.67
C GLY A 23 -7.49 -11.11 -20.68
N LYS A 24 -8.70 -11.62 -20.44
CA LYS A 24 -9.86 -11.43 -21.32
C LYS A 24 -10.56 -10.08 -21.10
N ASP A 25 -10.77 -9.68 -19.85
CA ASP A 25 -11.57 -8.49 -19.51
C ASP A 25 -10.78 -7.38 -18.79
N GLY A 26 -9.53 -7.66 -18.39
CA GLY A 26 -8.63 -6.74 -17.71
C GLY A 26 -8.92 -6.59 -16.21
N ARG A 27 -9.88 -7.31 -15.63
CA ARG A 27 -10.19 -7.18 -14.20
C ARG A 27 -9.04 -7.71 -13.36
N PHE A 28 -8.56 -6.90 -12.44
CA PHE A 28 -7.51 -7.30 -11.52
C PHE A 28 -7.96 -8.31 -10.47
N TYR A 29 -7.02 -9.17 -10.07
CA TYR A 29 -7.16 -10.04 -8.91
C TYR A 29 -6.50 -9.39 -7.71
N THR A 30 -7.16 -9.51 -6.56
CA THR A 30 -6.64 -9.02 -5.28
C THR A 30 -6.37 -10.17 -4.32
N GLY A 31 -5.45 -9.98 -3.37
CA GLY A 31 -5.29 -10.93 -2.25
C GLY A 31 -6.58 -11.12 -1.43
N ARG A 32 -7.53 -10.18 -1.48
CA ARG A 32 -8.87 -10.31 -0.88
C ARG A 32 -9.66 -11.46 -1.52
N GLN A 33 -9.56 -11.61 -2.84
CA GLN A 33 -10.24 -12.65 -3.62
C GLN A 33 -9.42 -13.94 -3.69
N LYS A 34 -8.11 -13.82 -3.91
CA LYS A 34 -7.17 -14.94 -4.07
C LYS A 34 -6.03 -14.80 -3.03
N PRO A 35 -6.26 -15.20 -1.76
CA PRO A 35 -5.27 -15.03 -0.69
C PRO A 35 -3.92 -15.69 -0.94
N CYS A 36 -3.87 -16.78 -1.72
CA CYS A 36 -2.62 -17.44 -2.11
C CYS A 36 -1.62 -16.50 -2.80
N MET A 37 -2.08 -15.41 -3.42
CA MET A 37 -1.22 -14.41 -4.05
C MET A 37 -0.18 -13.81 -3.10
N ILE A 38 -0.46 -13.74 -1.79
CA ILE A 38 0.49 -13.16 -0.83
C ILE A 38 1.66 -14.08 -0.50
N LEU A 39 1.56 -15.36 -0.89
CA LEU A 39 2.60 -16.36 -0.69
C LEU A 39 3.49 -16.51 -1.93
N ILE A 40 3.22 -15.75 -2.99
CA ILE A 40 4.11 -15.68 -4.14
C ILE A 40 5.29 -14.80 -3.73
N ASP A 41 6.45 -15.42 -3.58
CA ASP A 41 7.68 -14.73 -3.30
C ASP A 41 8.20 -14.08 -4.59
N CYS A 42 8.58 -12.81 -4.51
CA CYS A 42 9.01 -12.02 -5.64
C CYS A 42 10.35 -11.37 -5.34
N ASP A 43 11.32 -11.58 -6.22
CA ASP A 43 12.63 -10.93 -6.16
C ASP A 43 13.00 -10.36 -7.53
N VAL A 44 13.78 -9.29 -7.54
CA VAL A 44 14.25 -8.66 -8.77
C VAL A 44 15.77 -8.52 -8.71
N ARG A 45 16.46 -9.13 -9.65
CA ARG A 45 17.92 -9.05 -9.80
C ARG A 45 18.30 -8.96 -11.26
N ASP A 46 19.24 -8.07 -11.57
CA ASP A 46 19.81 -7.91 -12.91
C ASP A 46 18.73 -7.71 -13.99
N GLY A 47 17.66 -6.99 -13.66
CA GLY A 47 16.53 -6.73 -14.56
C GLY A 47 15.53 -7.87 -14.71
N VAL A 48 15.67 -8.97 -13.96
CA VAL A 48 14.79 -10.14 -14.03
C VAL A 48 13.93 -10.24 -12.77
N LEU A 49 12.61 -10.24 -12.93
CA LEU A 49 11.67 -10.62 -11.88
C LEU A 49 11.58 -12.14 -11.79
N THR A 50 11.87 -12.72 -10.63
CA THR A 50 11.61 -14.12 -10.32
C THR A 50 10.43 -14.20 -9.37
N MET A 51 9.39 -14.94 -9.77
CA MET A 51 8.26 -15.30 -8.90
C MET A 51 8.38 -16.76 -8.50
N THR A 52 8.24 -17.07 -7.21
CA THR A 52 8.34 -18.42 -6.65
C THR A 52 7.09 -18.76 -5.82
N TYR A 53 6.54 -19.95 -6.04
CA TYR A 53 5.40 -20.48 -5.29
C TYR A 53 5.42 -22.00 -5.28
N GLY A 54 5.23 -22.61 -4.10
CA GLY A 54 5.14 -24.08 -3.98
C GLY A 54 6.36 -24.84 -4.54
N GLY A 55 7.56 -24.24 -4.47
CA GLY A 55 8.79 -24.82 -5.02
C GLY A 55 8.97 -24.69 -6.54
N LYS A 56 8.01 -24.10 -7.24
CA LYS A 56 8.12 -23.73 -8.66
C LYS A 56 8.51 -22.26 -8.80
N SER A 57 9.22 -21.92 -9.87
CA SER A 57 9.55 -20.53 -10.19
C SER A 57 9.36 -20.20 -11.66
N VAL A 58 9.15 -18.91 -11.94
CA VAL A 58 9.12 -18.33 -13.28
C VAL A 58 9.92 -17.04 -13.30
N ASN A 59 10.61 -16.79 -14.41
CA ASN A 59 11.40 -15.58 -14.62
C ASN A 59 10.77 -14.69 -15.69
N VAL A 60 10.82 -13.39 -15.46
CA VAL A 60 10.35 -12.34 -16.38
C VAL A 60 11.48 -11.35 -16.58
N ASP A 61 12.08 -11.35 -17.76
CA ASP A 61 13.05 -10.33 -18.16
C ASP A 61 12.30 -9.01 -18.45
N MET A 62 12.49 -8.01 -17.59
CA MET A 62 11.76 -6.75 -17.68
C MET A 62 12.17 -5.92 -18.90
N GLU A 63 13.39 -6.10 -19.42
CA GLU A 63 13.83 -5.39 -20.61
C GLU A 63 13.20 -5.98 -21.88
N GLU A 64 13.07 -7.30 -21.95
CA GLU A 64 12.31 -7.95 -23.02
C GLU A 64 10.81 -7.60 -22.97
N VAL A 65 10.23 -7.44 -21.78
CA VAL A 65 8.86 -6.91 -21.62
C VAL A 65 8.75 -5.50 -22.21
N ARG A 66 9.71 -4.61 -21.92
CA ARG A 66 9.75 -3.25 -22.49
C ARG A 66 9.91 -3.25 -24.00
N LYS A 67 10.78 -4.10 -24.55
CA LYS A 67 10.99 -4.23 -26.01
C LYS A 67 9.75 -4.73 -26.74
N ARG A 68 9.06 -5.75 -26.17
CA ARG A 68 7.81 -6.28 -26.73
C ARG A 68 6.71 -5.22 -26.74
N ASN A 69 6.65 -4.40 -25.69
CA ASN A 69 5.70 -3.29 -25.56
C ASN A 69 4.23 -3.73 -25.77
N ASP A 70 3.87 -4.92 -25.30
CA ASP A 70 2.49 -5.42 -25.33
C ASP A 70 1.67 -4.72 -24.23
N VAL A 71 0.98 -3.65 -24.60
CA VAL A 71 0.20 -2.84 -23.66
C VAL A 71 -1.18 -3.44 -23.45
N ARG A 72 -1.55 -3.66 -22.18
CA ARG A 72 -2.89 -4.08 -21.77
C ARG A 72 -3.44 -3.17 -20.68
N THR A 73 -4.76 -3.07 -20.61
CA THR A 73 -5.47 -2.25 -19.62
C THR A 73 -5.93 -3.11 -18.44
N ALA A 74 -5.46 -2.76 -17.24
CA ALA A 74 -6.06 -3.23 -15.99
C ALA A 74 -7.28 -2.37 -15.65
N ARG A 75 -8.39 -3.02 -15.27
CA ARG A 75 -9.61 -2.41 -14.73
C ARG A 75 -9.62 -2.64 -13.23
N LEU A 76 -9.54 -1.55 -12.46
CA LEU A 76 -9.43 -1.54 -11.01
C LEU A 76 -10.75 -1.12 -10.35
N PHE A 77 -10.70 -0.75 -9.06
CA PHE A 77 -11.86 -0.28 -8.31
C PHE A 77 -12.51 0.93 -8.98
N HIS A 78 -13.83 1.09 -8.80
CA HIS A 78 -14.56 2.27 -9.28
C HIS A 78 -14.37 2.58 -10.78
N ASP A 79 -14.22 1.55 -11.61
CA ASP A 79 -13.96 1.65 -13.06
C ASP A 79 -12.68 2.41 -13.43
N GLU A 80 -11.76 2.54 -12.47
CA GLU A 80 -10.39 3.00 -12.72
C GLU A 80 -9.69 2.10 -13.73
N ARG A 81 -8.82 2.72 -14.53
CA ARG A 81 -8.07 2.07 -15.59
C ARG A 81 -6.62 2.50 -15.55
N SER A 82 -5.74 1.52 -15.64
CA SER A 82 -4.31 1.75 -15.77
C SER A 82 -3.73 0.75 -16.75
N ASP A 83 -2.98 1.25 -17.71
CA ASP A 83 -2.25 0.43 -18.65
C ASP A 83 -0.94 -0.07 -18.03
N GLY A 84 -0.51 -1.24 -18.50
CA GLY A 84 0.76 -1.86 -18.14
C GLY A 84 1.24 -2.77 -19.27
N LEU A 85 2.50 -3.18 -19.18
CA LEU A 85 3.12 -4.09 -20.14
C LEU A 85 2.88 -5.54 -19.71
N ASP A 86 2.30 -6.36 -20.59
CA ASP A 86 2.10 -7.78 -20.34
C ASP A 86 3.44 -8.49 -20.18
N CYS A 87 3.59 -9.27 -19.11
CA CYS A 87 4.84 -9.97 -18.79
C CYS A 87 5.03 -11.29 -19.56
N GLY A 88 4.07 -11.68 -20.40
CA GLY A 88 4.16 -12.79 -21.34
C GLY A 88 3.51 -14.08 -20.83
N ASP A 89 3.36 -15.02 -21.77
CA ASP A 89 2.69 -16.30 -21.54
C ASP A 89 3.30 -17.16 -20.41
N PRO A 90 4.63 -17.20 -20.18
CA PRO A 90 5.18 -17.97 -19.06
C PRO A 90 4.70 -17.47 -17.69
N ALA A 91 4.71 -16.15 -17.47
CA ALA A 91 4.18 -15.55 -16.25
C ALA A 91 2.67 -15.81 -16.13
N ALA A 92 1.97 -15.75 -17.26
CA ALA A 92 0.53 -15.97 -17.28
C ALA A 92 0.15 -17.41 -16.91
N ALA A 93 0.85 -18.40 -17.47
CA ALA A 93 0.64 -19.80 -17.18
C ALA A 93 0.93 -20.12 -15.70
N PHE A 94 2.02 -19.57 -15.16
CA PHE A 94 2.39 -19.71 -13.76
C PHE A 94 1.31 -19.19 -12.81
N LEU A 95 0.81 -17.96 -13.06
CA LEU A 95 -0.24 -17.37 -12.23
C LEU A 95 -1.59 -18.05 -12.42
N SER A 96 -1.91 -18.50 -13.64
CA SER A 96 -3.16 -19.20 -13.93
C SER A 96 -3.26 -20.51 -13.15
N GLU A 97 -2.14 -21.23 -13.00
CA GLU A 97 -2.06 -22.44 -12.18
C GLU A 97 -2.32 -22.12 -10.70
N ILE A 98 -1.66 -21.10 -10.14
CA ILE A 98 -1.74 -20.76 -8.71
C ILE A 98 -3.11 -20.21 -8.32
N LEU A 99 -3.71 -19.37 -9.18
CA LEU A 99 -4.98 -18.72 -8.90
C LEU A 99 -6.18 -19.60 -9.29
N GLU A 100 -5.95 -20.71 -9.99
CA GLU A 100 -6.97 -21.58 -10.58
C GLU A 100 -7.92 -20.79 -11.50
N GLU A 101 -7.35 -19.88 -12.30
CA GLU A 101 -8.08 -18.97 -13.17
C GLU A 101 -7.41 -18.93 -14.55
N PRO A 102 -8.16 -19.15 -15.65
CA PRO A 102 -7.57 -19.13 -16.99
C PRO A 102 -7.14 -17.73 -17.41
N ASP A 103 -6.09 -17.65 -18.22
CA ASP A 103 -5.58 -16.41 -18.81
C ASP A 103 -5.26 -15.32 -17.77
N THR A 104 -4.69 -15.71 -16.63
CA THR A 104 -4.28 -14.78 -15.58
C THR A 104 -2.97 -14.11 -15.96
N ARG A 105 -2.98 -12.82 -16.32
CA ARG A 105 -1.81 -12.06 -16.81
C ARG A 105 -1.17 -11.22 -15.70
N LEU A 106 0.15 -11.06 -15.78
CA LEU A 106 0.90 -10.10 -14.99
C LEU A 106 1.21 -8.88 -15.85
N LEU A 107 0.84 -7.68 -15.39
CA LEU A 107 1.24 -6.43 -16.01
C LEU A 107 2.32 -5.74 -15.19
N MET A 108 3.33 -5.20 -15.87
CA MET A 108 4.36 -4.35 -15.32
C MET A 108 4.03 -2.88 -15.60
N TYR A 109 4.16 -2.03 -14.58
CA TYR A 109 3.99 -0.59 -14.74
C TYR A 109 5.10 -0.01 -15.61
N GLN A 110 4.73 0.91 -16.50
CA GLN A 110 5.68 1.66 -17.32
C GLN A 110 5.25 3.12 -17.36
N LYS A 111 6.19 4.02 -17.00
CA LYS A 111 5.96 5.46 -17.04
C LYS A 111 5.61 5.90 -18.47
N GLY A 112 4.54 6.70 -18.59
CA GLY A 112 4.06 7.23 -19.87
C GLY A 112 2.86 6.48 -20.44
N LEU A 113 2.52 5.30 -19.91
CA LEU A 113 1.27 4.62 -20.24
C LEU A 113 0.06 5.30 -19.57
N TYR A 114 -1.12 5.07 -20.13
CA TYR A 114 -2.36 5.68 -19.66
C TYR A 114 -2.71 5.21 -18.24
N SER A 115 -3.13 6.16 -17.40
CA SER A 115 -3.76 5.86 -16.12
C SER A 115 -4.65 7.04 -15.72
N ASN A 116 -5.87 6.75 -15.27
CA ASN A 116 -6.73 7.74 -14.61
C ASN A 116 -6.74 7.56 -13.09
N ARG A 117 -5.73 6.87 -12.55
CA ARG A 117 -5.57 6.60 -11.11
C ARG A 117 -4.67 7.64 -10.46
N GLY A 118 -4.78 7.71 -9.13
CA GLY A 118 -3.94 8.54 -8.29
C GLY A 118 -4.61 8.81 -6.94
N CYS A 119 -3.82 9.21 -5.96
CA CYS A 119 -4.36 9.71 -4.71
C CYS A 119 -4.77 11.16 -4.90
N VAL A 120 -6.08 11.43 -4.99
CA VAL A 120 -6.61 12.79 -5.10
C VAL A 120 -7.09 13.24 -3.73
N ILE A 121 -6.54 14.37 -3.25
CA ILE A 121 -7.04 15.05 -2.05
C ILE A 121 -8.03 16.13 -2.46
N GLU A 122 -9.30 15.85 -2.22
CA GLU A 122 -10.41 16.78 -2.38
C GLU A 122 -10.66 17.56 -1.08
N ARG A 123 -11.31 18.73 -1.18
CA ARG A 123 -11.55 19.59 -0.02
C ARG A 123 -12.78 19.12 0.76
N ASN A 124 -12.56 18.52 1.93
CA ASN A 124 -13.59 18.13 2.90
C ASN A 124 -13.40 18.87 4.23
N ALA A 125 -14.46 18.93 5.04
CA ALA A 125 -14.43 19.64 6.33
C ALA A 125 -13.37 19.08 7.30
N TRP A 126 -13.11 17.77 7.27
CA TRP A 126 -12.17 17.11 8.18
C TRP A 126 -10.70 17.17 7.72
N ASN A 127 -10.43 17.56 6.47
CA ASN A 127 -9.09 17.56 5.88
C ASN A 127 -8.56 18.96 5.54
N GLY A 128 -9.14 20.03 6.11
CA GLY A 128 -8.88 21.42 5.71
C GLY A 128 -7.41 21.85 5.68
N GLU A 129 -6.56 21.29 6.56
CA GLU A 129 -5.12 21.59 6.59
C GLU A 129 -4.29 20.79 5.58
N ILE A 130 -4.85 19.73 5.01
CA ILE A 130 -4.16 18.88 4.04
C ILE A 130 -4.14 19.63 2.70
N PRO A 131 -2.97 19.82 2.07
CA PRO A 131 -2.88 20.48 0.76
C PRO A 131 -3.68 19.71 -0.28
N LEU A 132 -4.43 20.43 -1.13
CA LEU A 132 -5.03 19.82 -2.31
C LEU A 132 -3.90 19.40 -3.25
N ARG A 133 -3.91 18.13 -3.65
CA ARG A 133 -2.88 17.55 -4.50
C ARG A 133 -3.38 16.26 -5.13
N THR A 134 -2.69 15.88 -6.20
CA THR A 134 -2.87 14.59 -6.86
C THR A 134 -1.52 13.91 -6.93
N ASP A 135 -1.38 12.78 -6.25
CA ASP A 135 -0.18 11.96 -6.28
C ASP A 135 -0.40 10.78 -7.23
N LYS A 136 0.56 10.53 -8.12
CA LYS A 136 0.50 9.39 -9.03
C LYS A 136 0.95 8.14 -8.29
N THR A 137 0.27 7.04 -8.57
CA THR A 137 0.64 5.72 -8.09
C THR A 137 0.69 4.73 -9.25
N PRO A 138 1.55 3.71 -9.23
CA PRO A 138 1.48 2.55 -10.10
C PRO A 138 0.19 1.75 -9.82
N PHE A 139 0.32 0.53 -9.30
CA PHE A 139 -0.84 -0.31 -8.99
C PHE A 139 -1.17 -0.33 -7.48
N ALA A 140 -0.73 0.65 -6.70
CA ALA A 140 -1.20 0.75 -5.32
C ALA A 140 -2.71 1.04 -5.26
N ASP A 141 -3.34 0.67 -4.14
CA ASP A 141 -4.77 0.86 -3.95
C ASP A 141 -5.12 2.36 -3.96
N ASP A 142 -4.30 3.21 -3.32
CA ASP A 142 -4.65 4.62 -3.12
C ASP A 142 -3.44 5.58 -3.19
N ALA A 143 -2.46 5.45 -2.29
CA ALA A 143 -1.32 6.37 -2.17
C ALA A 143 0.04 5.69 -2.41
N PRO A 144 1.08 6.46 -2.80
CA PRO A 144 2.42 5.92 -3.06
C PRO A 144 3.16 5.46 -1.78
N PHE A 145 2.83 6.03 -0.62
CA PHE A 145 3.39 5.61 0.66
C PHE A 145 2.27 5.35 1.67
N MET A 146 2.51 4.38 2.55
CA MET A 146 1.67 4.14 3.72
C MET A 146 2.57 3.92 4.92
N ILE A 147 2.27 4.67 5.98
CA ILE A 147 3.06 4.72 7.22
C ILE A 147 2.22 4.17 8.37
N ASN A 148 2.79 3.27 9.14
CA ASN A 148 2.25 2.82 10.43
C ASN A 148 3.23 3.14 11.55
N THR A 149 2.76 3.09 12.79
CA THR A 149 3.64 3.13 13.96
C THR A 149 3.67 1.79 14.70
N GLN A 150 4.82 1.47 15.26
CA GLN A 150 5.02 0.26 16.07
C GLN A 150 4.12 0.28 17.32
N ALA A 151 3.97 1.44 17.96
CA ALA A 151 3.12 1.60 19.14
C ALA A 151 1.63 1.36 18.84
N SER A 152 1.13 1.78 17.67
CA SER A 152 -0.24 1.45 17.23
C SER A 152 -0.46 -0.06 17.06
N LEU A 153 0.52 -0.77 16.49
CA LEU A 153 0.45 -2.23 16.35
C LEU A 153 0.45 -2.92 17.73
N GLU A 154 1.31 -2.47 18.63
CA GLU A 154 1.39 -3.01 20.00
C GLU A 154 0.09 -2.79 20.76
N GLU A 155 -0.49 -1.60 20.67
CA GLU A 155 -1.78 -1.28 21.29
C GLU A 155 -2.90 -2.18 20.77
N LEU A 156 -3.02 -2.33 19.44
CA LEU A 156 -3.97 -3.25 18.83
C LEU A 156 -3.77 -4.68 19.36
N ASN A 157 -2.52 -5.13 19.46
CA ASN A 157 -2.18 -6.46 19.94
C ASN A 157 -2.51 -6.69 21.43
N THR A 158 -2.71 -5.63 22.23
CA THR A 158 -3.23 -5.79 23.60
C THR A 158 -4.72 -6.13 23.65
N ARG A 159 -5.45 -5.87 22.56
CA ARG A 159 -6.89 -6.07 22.42
C ARG A 159 -7.24 -7.40 21.74
N LEU A 160 -6.25 -8.09 21.18
CA LEU A 160 -6.43 -9.32 20.41
C LEU A 160 -6.07 -10.56 21.23
N LYS A 161 -6.83 -11.64 21.04
CA LYS A 161 -6.47 -12.97 21.58
C LYS A 161 -5.23 -13.53 20.90
N GLU A 162 -5.14 -13.38 19.58
CA GLU A 162 -4.02 -13.78 18.76
C GLU A 162 -3.36 -12.52 18.19
N LYS A 163 -2.08 -12.33 18.51
CA LYS A 163 -1.35 -11.15 18.05
C LYS A 163 -1.13 -11.21 16.55
N VAL A 164 -1.24 -10.05 15.92
CA VAL A 164 -0.99 -9.82 14.50
C VAL A 164 0.36 -9.13 14.29
N VAL A 165 0.90 -9.30 13.08
CA VAL A 165 2.16 -8.70 12.64
C VAL A 165 1.88 -7.55 11.67
N ILE A 166 2.87 -6.67 11.48
CA ILE A 166 2.68 -5.44 10.69
C ILE A 166 2.42 -5.72 9.20
N GLU A 167 2.91 -6.84 8.70
CA GLU A 167 2.83 -7.30 7.32
C GLU A 167 1.37 -7.47 6.86
N ARG A 168 0.43 -7.72 7.80
CA ARG A 168 -1.02 -7.74 7.52
C ARG A 168 -1.56 -6.37 7.08
N PHE A 169 -0.90 -5.28 7.48
CA PHE A 169 -1.29 -3.91 7.15
C PHE A 169 -0.52 -3.34 5.96
N ARG A 170 0.60 -3.99 5.58
CA ARG A 170 1.42 -3.69 4.39
C ARG A 170 1.95 -2.25 4.30
N PRO A 171 2.50 -1.66 5.39
CA PRO A 171 3.19 -0.37 5.29
C PRO A 171 4.50 -0.53 4.54
N VAL A 172 4.94 0.58 3.96
CA VAL A 172 6.30 0.71 3.42
C VAL A 172 7.25 1.38 4.43
N ILE A 173 6.70 2.10 5.41
CA ILE A 173 7.46 2.73 6.50
C ILE A 173 6.78 2.40 7.83
N LEU A 174 7.56 1.89 8.77
CA LEU A 174 7.16 1.67 10.16
C LEU A 174 7.98 2.59 11.06
N VAL A 175 7.31 3.47 11.80
CA VAL A 175 7.94 4.42 12.73
C VAL A 175 7.80 3.91 14.16
N ASP A 176 8.88 3.93 14.94
CA ASP A 176 8.87 3.56 16.34
C ASP A 176 8.96 4.78 17.28
N LYS A 177 8.98 4.53 18.59
CA LYS A 177 9.24 5.56 19.63
C LYS A 177 8.31 6.77 19.60
N CYS A 178 7.06 6.57 19.22
CA CYS A 178 5.97 7.53 19.36
C CYS A 178 4.82 6.92 20.18
N ALA A 179 3.84 7.73 20.55
CA ALA A 179 2.62 7.21 21.17
C ALA A 179 1.84 6.35 20.18
N ALA A 180 1.01 5.44 20.69
CA ALA A 180 0.05 4.72 19.86
C ALA A 180 -0.89 5.74 19.17
N TRP A 181 -1.19 5.48 17.91
CA TRP A 181 -2.08 6.27 17.05
C TRP A 181 -1.58 7.69 16.74
N ASP A 182 -0.31 7.97 16.98
CA ASP A 182 0.23 9.32 16.77
C ASP A 182 0.24 9.72 15.29
N GLU A 183 0.34 8.73 14.39
CA GLU A 183 0.31 8.94 12.94
C GLU A 183 -0.97 9.60 12.42
N ASP A 184 -2.09 9.49 13.15
CA ASP A 184 -3.35 10.15 12.79
C ASP A 184 -3.23 11.69 12.79
N LYS A 185 -2.30 12.20 13.61
CA LYS A 185 -2.14 13.63 13.90
C LYS A 185 -1.11 14.31 13.01
N TRP A 186 -0.34 13.54 12.26
CA TRP A 186 0.76 14.08 11.46
C TRP A 186 0.24 14.82 10.22
N LEU A 187 0.84 15.97 9.96
CA LEU A 187 0.70 16.73 8.73
C LEU A 187 1.80 16.37 7.74
N SER A 188 3.04 16.22 8.21
CA SER A 188 4.16 15.79 7.35
C SER A 188 5.23 15.05 8.13
N VAL A 189 5.93 14.15 7.46
CA VAL A 189 7.02 13.33 8.00
C VAL A 189 8.31 13.69 7.27
N HIS A 190 9.39 13.87 8.02
CA HIS A 190 10.72 14.26 7.52
C HIS A 190 11.75 13.24 7.99
N ILE A 191 12.48 12.65 7.05
CA ILE A 191 13.46 11.59 7.31
C ILE A 191 14.69 11.87 6.45
N GLY A 192 15.74 12.43 7.06
CA GLY A 192 16.85 13.01 6.31
C GLY A 192 16.34 14.07 5.33
N ASP A 193 16.68 13.91 4.04
CA ASP A 193 16.19 14.79 2.98
C ASP A 193 14.76 14.49 2.52
N VAL A 194 14.25 13.28 2.82
CA VAL A 194 12.90 12.89 2.38
C VAL A 194 11.86 13.65 3.17
N VAL A 195 10.88 14.21 2.46
CA VAL A 195 9.70 14.85 3.05
C VAL A 195 8.46 14.21 2.45
N LEU A 196 7.58 13.72 3.32
CA LEU A 196 6.30 13.11 2.98
C LEU A 196 5.16 13.96 3.54
N GLN A 197 4.15 14.23 2.72
CA GLN A 197 2.89 14.83 3.15
C GLN A 197 1.96 13.71 3.62
N CYS A 198 1.45 13.79 4.86
CA CYS A 198 0.37 12.91 5.29
C CYS A 198 -0.93 13.36 4.61
N LEU A 199 -1.59 12.44 3.91
CA LEU A 199 -2.68 12.71 2.97
C LEU A 199 -4.05 12.39 3.57
N LYS A 200 -4.22 11.19 4.12
CA LYS A 200 -5.47 10.73 4.71
C LYS A 200 -5.22 9.47 5.55
N PRO A 201 -6.15 9.13 6.46
CA PRO A 201 -6.05 7.87 7.19
C PRO A 201 -6.23 6.68 6.23
N CYS A 202 -5.48 5.61 6.47
CA CYS A 202 -5.55 4.42 5.63
C CYS A 202 -6.68 3.49 6.11
N LEU A 203 -7.68 3.28 5.26
CA LEU A 203 -8.84 2.46 5.56
C LEU A 203 -8.50 0.97 5.51
N ARG A 204 -8.94 0.23 6.53
CA ARG A 204 -8.64 -1.20 6.66
C ARG A 204 -9.80 -2.07 6.21
N CYS A 205 -9.44 -3.10 5.44
CA CYS A 205 -10.39 -4.04 4.86
C CYS A 205 -10.01 -5.49 5.22
N VAL A 206 -10.76 -6.45 4.67
CA VAL A 206 -10.57 -7.89 4.90
C VAL A 206 -9.15 -8.40 4.60
N MET A 207 -8.36 -7.67 3.81
CA MET A 207 -6.96 -8.01 3.56
C MET A 207 -6.16 -8.19 4.85
N THR A 208 -6.48 -7.41 5.90
CA THR A 208 -5.80 -7.48 7.21
C THR A 208 -6.01 -8.81 7.94
N THR A 209 -7.05 -9.58 7.58
CA THR A 209 -7.37 -10.83 8.24
C THR A 209 -6.62 -12.04 7.68
N ILE A 210 -5.93 -11.85 6.55
CA ILE A 210 -5.17 -12.92 5.91
C ILE A 210 -3.80 -13.04 6.57
N ASP A 211 -3.43 -14.26 6.99
CA ASP A 211 -2.13 -14.51 7.58
C ASP A 211 -1.02 -14.49 6.52
N PRO A 212 -0.01 -13.62 6.63
CA PRO A 212 1.04 -13.48 5.63
C PRO A 212 1.91 -14.73 5.48
N SER A 213 1.96 -15.62 6.48
CA SER A 213 2.78 -16.83 6.42
C SER A 213 2.13 -17.98 5.65
N ASN A 214 0.80 -18.01 5.55
CA ASN A 214 0.07 -19.15 5.01
C ASN A 214 -1.14 -18.80 4.12
N GLY A 215 -1.48 -17.51 3.95
CA GLY A 215 -2.57 -17.08 3.07
C GLY A 215 -3.97 -17.40 3.60
N ILE A 216 -4.11 -17.88 4.84
CA ILE A 216 -5.41 -18.26 5.41
C ILE A 216 -6.08 -17.04 6.04
N LYS A 217 -7.34 -16.82 5.68
CA LYS A 217 -8.21 -15.82 6.31
C LYS A 217 -8.55 -16.25 7.73
N ASN A 218 -8.36 -15.35 8.70
CA ASN A 218 -8.83 -15.59 10.05
C ASN A 218 -10.37 -15.72 10.07
N PRO A 219 -10.94 -16.84 10.56
CA PRO A 219 -12.39 -17.09 10.51
C PRO A 219 -13.20 -16.18 11.43
N ALA A 220 -12.57 -15.63 12.49
CA ALA A 220 -13.18 -14.62 13.36
C ALA A 220 -13.09 -13.20 12.78
N VAL A 221 -12.52 -13.04 11.57
CA VAL A 221 -12.34 -11.76 10.88
C VAL A 221 -11.43 -10.80 11.66
N GLU A 222 -10.53 -11.33 12.48
CA GLU A 222 -9.53 -10.54 13.19
C GLU A 222 -8.33 -10.21 12.27
N PRO A 223 -7.71 -9.02 12.43
CA PRO A 223 -7.95 -8.01 13.45
C PRO A 223 -9.02 -6.97 13.07
N LEU A 224 -9.65 -7.12 11.90
CA LEU A 224 -10.58 -6.14 11.36
C LEU A 224 -11.80 -5.95 12.25
N LYS A 225 -12.30 -7.02 12.86
CA LYS A 225 -13.41 -6.97 13.81
C LYS A 225 -13.05 -6.09 15.01
N THR A 226 -11.94 -6.39 15.69
CA THR A 226 -11.48 -5.60 16.84
C THR A 226 -11.23 -4.13 16.46
N LEU A 227 -10.62 -3.87 15.30
CA LEU A 227 -10.43 -2.49 14.82
C LEU A 227 -11.75 -1.72 14.66
N ARG A 228 -12.83 -2.36 14.20
CA ARG A 228 -14.15 -1.70 14.10
C ARG A 228 -14.75 -1.29 15.44
N GLU A 229 -14.30 -1.88 16.55
CA GLU A 229 -14.85 -1.57 17.88
C GLU A 229 -14.31 -0.25 18.42
N PHE A 230 -13.11 0.21 18.00
CA PHE A 230 -12.48 1.40 18.59
C PHE A 230 -11.74 2.32 17.61
N ARG A 231 -11.61 1.94 16.34
CA ARG A 231 -10.86 2.69 15.31
C ARG A 231 -11.73 3.14 14.13
N LEU A 232 -13.05 3.23 14.31
CA LEU A 232 -13.89 3.95 13.35
C LEU A 232 -13.65 5.44 13.45
N ALA A 233 -13.82 6.14 12.32
CA ALA A 233 -13.78 7.60 12.33
C ALA A 233 -14.84 8.17 13.29
N PRO A 234 -14.54 9.25 14.03
CA PRO A 234 -15.54 9.97 14.81
C PRO A 234 -16.71 10.43 13.94
N GLU A 235 -17.92 10.43 14.50
CA GLU A 235 -19.12 10.89 13.82
C GLU A 235 -18.93 12.28 13.20
N GLY A 236 -19.47 12.46 11.98
CA GLY A 236 -19.31 13.65 11.17
C GLY A 236 -18.62 13.37 9.82
N PRO A 237 -18.10 14.41 9.15
CA PRO A 237 -17.69 14.31 7.74
C PRO A 237 -16.65 13.22 7.45
N MET A 238 -15.73 12.93 8.38
CA MET A 238 -14.75 11.86 8.18
C MET A 238 -15.41 10.47 8.26
N ARG A 239 -16.43 10.30 9.11
CA ARG A 239 -17.19 9.04 9.20
C ARG A 239 -18.04 8.81 7.96
N ASP A 240 -18.58 9.85 7.34
CA ASP A 240 -19.33 9.73 6.08
C ASP A 240 -18.45 9.17 4.94
N ASP A 241 -17.19 9.61 4.90
CA ASP A 241 -16.19 9.13 3.93
C ASP A 241 -15.69 7.71 4.26
N CYS A 242 -15.32 7.45 5.51
CA CYS A 242 -14.71 6.19 5.93
C CYS A 242 -15.72 5.04 6.07
N LYS A 243 -16.98 5.38 6.39
CA LYS A 243 -18.07 4.46 6.73
C LYS A 243 -17.63 3.52 7.88
N ASP A 244 -17.86 2.22 7.72
CA ASP A 244 -17.51 1.19 8.71
C ASP A 244 -16.11 0.58 8.48
N ASN A 245 -15.27 1.23 7.67
CA ASN A 245 -13.88 0.84 7.53
C ASN A 245 -13.07 1.51 8.64
N PRO A 246 -12.44 0.73 9.54
CA PRO A 246 -11.62 1.31 10.58
C PRO A 246 -10.30 1.83 10.04
N ILE A 247 -9.68 2.73 10.80
CA ILE A 247 -8.46 3.44 10.47
C ILE A 247 -7.30 2.85 11.24
N PHE A 248 -6.22 2.57 10.53
CA PHE A 248 -4.91 2.30 11.13
C PHE A 248 -3.88 2.81 10.12
N GLY A 249 -2.87 3.57 10.52
CA GLY A 249 -1.87 4.08 9.57
C GLY A 249 -2.37 5.26 8.74
N VAL A 250 -1.42 5.92 8.09
CA VAL A 250 -1.64 7.13 7.31
C VAL A 250 -1.03 6.99 5.93
N ASP A 251 -1.82 7.32 4.92
CA ASP A 251 -1.38 7.38 3.54
C ASP A 251 -0.60 8.69 3.33
N ALA A 252 0.46 8.62 2.53
CA ALA A 252 1.38 9.74 2.34
C ALA A 252 1.84 9.90 0.87
N GLY A 253 2.09 11.14 0.49
CA GLY A 253 2.60 11.54 -0.83
C GLY A 253 3.97 12.20 -0.72
N LEU A 254 4.76 12.16 -1.79
CA LEU A 254 6.12 12.71 -1.77
C LEU A 254 6.12 14.24 -1.92
N ILE A 255 6.86 14.95 -1.07
CA ILE A 255 7.20 16.37 -1.28
C ILE A 255 8.62 16.48 -1.83
N ARG A 256 9.57 15.75 -1.23
CA ARG A 256 10.98 15.77 -1.61
C ARG A 256 11.54 14.35 -1.57
N SER A 257 12.16 13.93 -2.68
CA SER A 257 12.80 12.62 -2.82
C SER A 257 14.12 12.54 -2.07
N GLY A 258 14.61 11.31 -1.87
CA GLY A 258 15.85 11.03 -1.18
C GLY A 258 15.96 9.58 -0.76
N HIS A 259 17.07 9.22 -0.14
CA HIS A 259 17.29 7.89 0.42
C HIS A 259 16.99 7.88 1.91
N ILE A 260 16.30 6.83 2.35
CA ILE A 260 16.11 6.52 3.77
C ILE A 260 16.58 5.11 4.10
N HIS A 261 16.94 4.91 5.38
CA HIS A 261 17.36 3.62 5.90
C HIS A 261 16.78 3.37 7.30
N VAL A 262 16.75 2.10 7.70
CA VAL A 262 16.32 1.71 9.05
C VAL A 262 17.24 2.35 10.09
N GLY A 263 16.65 2.83 11.18
CA GLY A 263 17.36 3.49 12.29
C GLY A 263 17.53 5.00 12.14
N GLN A 264 17.06 5.62 11.05
CA GLN A 264 17.05 7.08 10.92
C GLN A 264 16.03 7.73 11.85
N THR A 265 16.38 8.91 12.36
CA THR A 265 15.46 9.76 13.10
C THR A 265 14.36 10.29 12.19
N VAL A 266 13.13 10.23 12.69
CA VAL A 266 11.93 10.73 12.02
C VAL A 266 11.47 11.99 12.74
N TYR A 267 11.35 13.10 12.01
CA TYR A 267 10.73 14.32 12.51
C TYR A 267 9.32 14.47 11.94
N VAL A 268 8.36 14.82 12.77
CA VAL A 268 6.98 14.98 12.35
C VAL A 268 6.49 16.39 12.64
N ARG A 269 5.75 16.95 11.68
CA ARG A 269 4.95 18.15 11.90
C ARG A 269 3.52 17.70 12.15
N TYR A 270 2.92 18.15 13.24
CA TYR A 270 1.54 17.85 13.57
C TYR A 270 0.57 18.80 12.85
N LYS A 271 -0.66 18.33 12.62
CA LYS A 271 -1.79 19.18 12.23
C LYS A 271 -2.06 20.18 13.36
N SER A 272 -2.53 21.38 13.02
CA SER A 272 -2.64 22.53 13.92
C SER A 272 -3.48 22.25 15.16
N ALA A 273 -4.54 21.44 15.00
CA ALA A 273 -5.40 20.98 16.09
C ALA A 273 -4.65 20.23 17.22
N TYR A 274 -3.45 19.69 16.93
CA TYR A 274 -2.67 18.88 17.87
C TYR A 274 -1.37 19.56 18.34
N LEU A 275 -1.00 20.75 17.83
CA LEU A 275 0.29 21.39 18.16
C LEU A 275 0.47 21.62 19.67
N LYS A 276 -0.57 22.07 20.38
CA LYS A 276 -0.54 22.31 21.84
C LYS A 276 -0.43 21.04 22.69
N GLN A 277 -0.63 19.87 22.10
CA GLN A 277 -0.56 18.57 22.79
C GLN A 277 0.82 17.91 22.65
N THR A 278 1.79 18.61 22.03
CA THR A 278 3.11 18.05 21.72
C THR A 278 4.16 18.50 22.75
N PRO A 279 5.01 17.58 23.25
CA PRO A 279 5.92 17.87 24.36
C PRO A 279 7.02 18.89 24.04
N PHE A 280 7.20 19.25 22.76
CA PHE A 280 8.21 20.20 22.31
C PHE A 280 7.66 21.59 21.97
N TYR A 281 6.36 21.82 22.15
CA TYR A 281 5.78 23.16 21.99
C TYR A 281 5.99 23.96 23.27
N VAL A 282 7.08 24.74 23.32
CA VAL A 282 7.24 25.83 24.29
C VAL A 282 6.77 27.10 23.59
N SER A 283 5.77 27.77 24.16
CA SER A 283 5.23 29.05 23.69
C SER A 283 6.26 30.17 23.70
#